data_AF-A0A6M3L768-F1
#
_entry.id   AF-A0A6M3L768-F1
#
_cell.length_a   1.000
_cell.length_b   1.000
_cell.length_c   1.000
_cell.angle_alpha   90.00
_cell.angle_beta   90.00
_cell.angle_gamma   90.00
#
_symmetry.space_group_name_H-M   'P 1'
#
loop_
_entity.id
_entity.type
_entity.pdbx_description
1 polymer ?
#
loop_
_entity_poly.entity_id
_entity_poly.type
_entity_poly.pdbx_seq_one_letter_code
_entity_poly.pdbx_strand_id
1 'polypeptide(L)'
;MQTVKNKQPLSAQVKKGLATAFTKFNAYQLAKYNRDGAIKLRDVLFLCHAKPNDGEQEATWKKLVDGTLEPPDTWEVALSSGVDKKSVWERLLSENKLGALALLRNLRNMQQAGVNESVIFTALGQINVERVLPFRFISAARYAPQWEPNIETAMLKCLNIQDKLRGHTVLLLDVSGSMTSCVSEKSDITRLDAGCGVAMLLREVCERVDIFTFSMKLVQVPARRGFALRDAIVTSQVHSGTPLGLAVKSIYAPQTERTEHLRFGPWGFREVDYCGRNLRPDRLIVITDEQSADGVPDPVGRGYMVNVASAKNGVGYGPWIHIDGWSEAVVDYIRALEDELG
;
A
#
# COMPACT_ATOMS: atom_id res chain seq x y z
N MET A 1 -13.02 39.23 22.03
CA MET A 1 -13.54 39.33 20.66
C MET A 1 -12.40 38.99 19.71
N GLN A 2 -12.33 37.76 19.20
CA GLN A 2 -11.30 37.34 18.24
C GLN A 2 -11.54 38.01 16.89
N THR A 3 -10.49 38.62 16.35
CA THR A 3 -10.45 39.29 15.05
C THR A 3 -10.80 38.31 13.92
N VAL A 4 -11.92 38.58 13.24
CA VAL A 4 -12.24 37.95 11.95
C VAL A 4 -11.16 38.36 10.97
N LYS A 5 -10.28 37.43 10.57
CA LYS A 5 -9.33 37.65 9.47
C LYS A 5 -10.11 38.14 8.25
N ASN A 6 -9.72 39.31 7.73
CA ASN A 6 -10.31 39.91 6.53
C ASN A 6 -10.44 38.87 5.41
N LYS A 7 -11.65 38.69 4.89
CA LYS A 7 -11.92 37.79 3.76
C LYS A 7 -11.14 38.29 2.54
N GLN A 8 -10.15 37.51 2.10
CA GLN A 8 -9.38 37.81 0.89
C GLN A 8 -10.01 37.09 -0.32
N PRO A 9 -10.09 37.75 -1.49
CA PRO A 9 -10.58 37.10 -2.69
C PRO A 9 -9.63 35.97 -3.13
N LEU A 10 -10.20 34.87 -3.62
CA LEU A 10 -9.43 33.81 -4.30
C LEU A 10 -8.64 34.40 -5.47
N SER A 11 -7.37 34.01 -5.59
CA SER A 11 -6.52 34.47 -6.68
C SER A 11 -7.11 34.09 -8.05
N ALA A 12 -6.91 34.94 -9.05
CA ALA A 12 -7.46 34.72 -10.39
C ALA A 12 -6.98 33.40 -11.01
N GLN A 13 -5.73 33.01 -10.75
CA GLN A 13 -5.17 31.75 -11.24
C GLN A 13 -5.83 30.54 -10.59
N VAL A 14 -6.11 30.59 -9.28
CA VAL A 14 -6.84 29.51 -8.58
C VAL A 14 -8.26 29.39 -9.15
N LYS A 15 -8.96 30.50 -9.38
CA LYS A 15 -10.29 30.48 -10.01
C LYS A 15 -10.25 29.83 -11.39
N LYS A 16 -9.28 30.21 -12.24
CA LYS A 16 -9.13 29.65 -13.59
C LYS A 16 -8.82 28.15 -13.55
N GLY A 17 -7.94 27.73 -12.65
CA GLY A 17 -7.60 26.31 -12.45
C GLY A 17 -8.81 25.49 -11.98
N LEU A 18 -9.54 25.98 -10.98
CA LEU A 18 -10.75 25.34 -10.47
C LEU A 18 -11.86 25.25 -11.53
N ALA A 19 -12.08 26.32 -12.29
CA ALA A 19 -13.04 26.33 -13.39
C ALA A 19 -12.70 25.28 -14.46
N THR A 20 -11.42 25.17 -14.82
CA THR A 20 -10.92 24.17 -15.78
C THR A 20 -11.01 22.75 -15.24
N ALA A 21 -10.82 22.55 -13.93
CA ALA A 21 -10.99 21.24 -13.30
C ALA A 21 -12.46 20.82 -13.27
N PHE A 22 -13.38 21.78 -13.07
CA PHE A 22 -14.80 21.50 -12.94
C PHE A 22 -15.42 20.86 -14.18
N THR A 23 -14.90 21.19 -15.36
CA THR A 23 -15.36 20.61 -16.64
C THR A 23 -15.01 19.13 -16.78
N LYS A 24 -14.17 18.58 -15.92
CA LYS A 24 -13.78 17.15 -15.90
C LYS A 24 -14.71 16.29 -15.05
N PHE A 25 -15.60 16.89 -14.26
CA PHE A 25 -16.53 16.14 -13.42
C PHE A 25 -17.75 15.67 -14.20
N ASN A 26 -18.08 14.39 -14.06
CA ASN A 26 -19.38 13.84 -14.48
C ASN A 26 -20.43 13.93 -13.36
N ALA A 27 -21.69 13.66 -13.69
CA ALA A 27 -22.81 13.72 -12.74
C ALA A 27 -22.57 12.87 -11.47
N TYR A 28 -22.02 11.66 -11.63
CA TYR A 28 -21.69 10.77 -10.50
C TYR A 28 -20.65 11.39 -9.56
N GLN A 29 -19.56 11.95 -10.11
CA GLN A 29 -18.52 12.59 -9.30
C GLN A 29 -19.07 13.81 -8.56
N LEU A 30 -19.87 14.64 -9.22
CA LEU A 30 -20.53 15.78 -8.57
C LEU A 30 -21.43 15.31 -7.42
N ALA A 31 -22.26 14.30 -7.63
CA ALA A 31 -23.15 13.76 -6.60
C ALA A 31 -22.37 13.09 -5.44
N LYS A 32 -21.28 12.38 -5.75
CA LYS A 32 -20.44 11.69 -4.76
C LYS A 32 -19.63 12.63 -3.89
N TYR A 33 -19.05 13.67 -4.48
CA TYR A 33 -18.09 14.56 -3.80
C TYR A 33 -18.71 15.87 -3.30
N ASN A 34 -19.93 16.22 -3.72
CA ASN A 34 -20.69 17.32 -3.14
C ASN A 34 -21.30 16.91 -1.79
N ARG A 35 -20.46 16.85 -0.75
CA ARG A 35 -20.85 16.46 0.62
C ARG A 35 -21.01 17.66 1.53
N ASP A 36 -21.77 17.49 2.60
CA ASP A 36 -21.89 18.49 3.66
C ASP A 36 -20.54 18.70 4.37
N GLY A 37 -20.04 19.93 4.29
CA GLY A 37 -18.75 20.35 4.83
C GLY A 37 -18.64 21.86 4.79
N ALA A 38 -17.48 22.40 5.19
CA ALA A 38 -17.27 23.85 5.23
C ALA A 38 -17.34 24.52 3.84
N ILE A 39 -17.02 23.77 2.77
CA ILE A 39 -17.12 24.21 1.37
C ILE A 39 -17.63 23.02 0.56
N LYS A 40 -18.71 23.23 -0.21
CA LYS A 40 -19.29 22.25 -1.12
C LYS A 40 -18.78 22.46 -2.55
N LEU A 41 -18.88 21.44 -3.40
CA LEU A 41 -18.57 21.61 -4.84
C LEU A 41 -19.47 22.66 -5.50
N ARG A 42 -20.73 22.74 -5.07
CA ARG A 42 -21.66 23.82 -5.46
C ARG A 42 -21.08 25.21 -5.16
N ASP A 43 -20.50 25.40 -3.98
CA ASP A 43 -19.91 26.69 -3.60
C ASP A 43 -18.69 27.02 -4.46
N VAL A 44 -17.85 26.02 -4.72
CA VAL A 44 -16.67 26.16 -5.59
C VAL A 44 -17.08 26.54 -7.02
N LEU A 45 -18.13 25.93 -7.56
CA LEU A 45 -18.68 26.25 -8.87
C LEU A 45 -19.02 27.74 -8.98
N PHE A 46 -19.71 28.29 -7.96
CA PHE A 46 -20.04 29.71 -7.91
C PHE A 46 -18.81 30.61 -7.74
N LEU A 47 -17.86 30.22 -6.89
CA LEU A 47 -16.66 31.02 -6.60
C LEU A 47 -15.70 31.15 -7.79
N CYS A 48 -15.62 30.12 -8.64
CA CYS A 48 -14.73 30.10 -9.79
C CYS A 48 -15.38 30.58 -11.10
N HIS A 49 -16.71 30.75 -11.14
CA HIS A 49 -17.48 31.10 -12.33
C HIS A 49 -17.17 30.17 -13.52
N ALA A 50 -17.13 28.86 -13.28
CA ALA A 50 -16.89 27.90 -14.34
C ALA A 50 -17.99 27.99 -15.40
N LYS A 51 -17.62 27.78 -16.66
CA LYS A 51 -18.57 27.69 -17.78
C LYS A 51 -18.61 26.24 -18.27
N PRO A 52 -19.80 25.69 -18.51
CA PRO A 52 -19.92 24.35 -19.05
C PRO A 52 -19.38 24.32 -20.48
N ASN A 53 -18.85 23.17 -20.89
CA ASN A 53 -18.36 22.95 -22.26
C ASN A 53 -19.51 22.78 -23.27
N ASP A 54 -20.62 22.21 -22.83
CA ASP A 54 -21.78 21.85 -23.66
C ASP A 54 -23.09 21.91 -22.86
N GLY A 55 -24.22 21.72 -23.55
CA GLY A 55 -25.55 21.78 -22.95
C GLY A 55 -25.86 20.62 -21.99
N GLU A 56 -25.22 19.46 -22.15
CA GLU A 56 -25.42 18.31 -21.26
C GLU A 56 -24.77 18.55 -19.89
N GLN A 57 -23.55 19.12 -19.91
CA GLN A 57 -22.85 19.57 -18.72
C GLN A 57 -23.59 20.73 -18.05
N GLU A 58 -24.15 21.67 -18.82
CA GLU A 58 -25.00 22.74 -18.27
C GLU A 58 -26.21 22.16 -17.51
N ALA A 59 -26.92 21.20 -18.11
CA ALA A 59 -28.06 20.55 -17.46
C ALA A 59 -27.66 19.79 -16.18
N THR A 60 -26.50 19.12 -16.20
CA THR A 60 -25.94 18.44 -15.03
C THR A 60 -25.57 19.43 -13.91
N TRP A 61 -24.96 20.56 -14.26
CA TRP A 61 -24.60 21.59 -13.29
C TRP A 61 -25.82 22.31 -12.72
N LYS A 62 -26.91 22.48 -13.50
CA LYS A 62 -28.20 22.93 -12.97
C LYS A 62 -28.70 22.00 -11.88
N LYS A 63 -28.70 20.68 -12.10
CA LYS A 63 -29.05 19.71 -11.06
C LYS A 63 -28.17 19.83 -9.80
N LEU A 64 -26.87 20.11 -9.96
CA LEU A 64 -25.97 20.35 -8.81
C LEU A 64 -26.36 21.62 -8.05
N VAL A 65 -26.62 22.71 -8.78
CA VAL A 65 -27.02 24.01 -8.23
C VAL A 65 -28.36 23.92 -7.50
N ASP A 66 -29.31 23.19 -8.08
CA ASP A 66 -30.66 23.03 -7.54
C ASP A 66 -30.71 21.98 -6.43
N GLY A 67 -29.64 21.21 -6.24
CA GLY A 67 -29.57 20.14 -5.24
C GLY A 67 -30.41 18.91 -5.63
N THR A 68 -30.75 18.76 -6.91
CA THR A 68 -31.57 17.67 -7.45
C THR A 68 -30.74 16.64 -8.22
N LEU A 69 -29.42 16.59 -7.97
CA LEU A 69 -28.61 15.49 -8.46
C LEU A 69 -29.12 14.19 -7.88
N GLU A 70 -29.28 13.18 -8.74
CA GLU A 70 -29.63 11.86 -8.26
C GLU A 70 -28.56 11.37 -7.27
N PRO A 71 -28.97 10.77 -6.13
CA PRO A 71 -28.03 10.16 -5.21
C PRO A 71 -27.15 9.17 -5.99
N PRO A 72 -25.82 9.21 -5.78
CA PRO A 72 -24.96 8.30 -6.49
C PRO A 72 -25.29 6.87 -6.02
N ASP A 73 -25.53 5.94 -6.96
CA ASP A 73 -25.72 4.49 -6.69
C ASP A 73 -24.39 3.87 -6.24
N THR A 74 -23.94 4.33 -5.09
CA THR A 74 -22.76 3.86 -4.37
C THR A 74 -23.19 2.76 -3.43
N TRP A 75 -22.30 1.81 -3.18
CA TRP A 75 -22.58 0.73 -2.26
C TRP A 75 -22.91 1.25 -0.84
N GLU A 76 -22.30 2.37 -0.41
CA GLU A 76 -22.65 3.04 0.86
C GLU A 76 -24.14 3.45 0.89
N VAL A 77 -24.62 4.13 -0.16
CA VAL A 77 -26.03 4.59 -0.27
C VAL A 77 -26.98 3.40 -0.40
N ALA A 78 -26.64 2.42 -1.23
CA ALA A 78 -27.46 1.25 -1.47
C ALA A 78 -27.69 0.44 -0.18
N LEU A 79 -26.68 0.31 0.69
CA LEU A 79 -26.80 -0.40 1.97
C LEU A 79 -27.49 0.40 3.07
N SER A 80 -27.57 1.72 2.94
CA SER A 80 -28.28 2.59 3.88
C SER A 80 -29.75 2.80 3.51
N SER A 81 -30.23 2.23 2.40
CA SER A 81 -31.60 2.39 1.90
C SER A 81 -32.67 1.60 2.67
N GLY A 82 -32.27 0.77 3.65
CA GLY A 82 -33.17 -0.10 4.41
C GLY A 82 -33.59 -1.39 3.68
N VAL A 83 -33.13 -1.59 2.45
CA VAL A 83 -33.30 -2.84 1.69
C VAL A 83 -32.45 -3.96 2.31
N ASP A 84 -32.89 -5.22 2.14
CA ASP A 84 -32.14 -6.39 2.57
C ASP A 84 -30.69 -6.37 2.06
N LYS A 85 -29.74 -6.43 2.99
CA LYS A 85 -28.30 -6.25 2.68
C LYS A 85 -27.78 -7.34 1.73
N LYS A 86 -28.30 -8.56 1.84
CA LYS A 86 -27.89 -9.67 0.96
C LYS A 86 -28.22 -9.33 -0.49
N SER A 87 -29.48 -8.98 -0.76
CA SER A 87 -29.94 -8.62 -2.10
C SER A 87 -29.17 -7.43 -2.68
N VAL A 88 -28.86 -6.43 -1.85
CA VAL A 88 -28.07 -5.26 -2.26
C VAL A 88 -26.65 -5.69 -2.67
N TRP A 89 -25.99 -6.52 -1.88
CA TRP A 89 -24.66 -7.02 -2.22
C TRP A 89 -24.66 -7.87 -3.49
N GLU A 90 -25.61 -8.79 -3.64
CA GLU A 90 -25.72 -9.65 -4.83
C GLU A 90 -25.95 -8.82 -6.10
N ARG A 91 -26.79 -7.78 -6.02
CA ARG A 91 -26.95 -6.81 -7.11
C ARG A 91 -25.65 -6.07 -7.43
N LEU A 92 -24.99 -5.50 -6.42
CA LEU A 92 -23.77 -4.71 -6.61
C LEU A 92 -22.62 -5.54 -7.19
N LEU A 93 -22.51 -6.81 -6.81
CA LEU A 93 -21.53 -7.75 -7.35
C LEU A 93 -21.85 -8.14 -8.80
N SER A 94 -23.11 -8.51 -9.08
CA SER A 94 -23.53 -8.94 -10.42
C SER A 94 -23.55 -7.80 -11.45
N GLU A 95 -23.86 -6.57 -11.04
CA GLU A 95 -23.80 -5.37 -11.88
C GLU A 95 -22.38 -4.77 -11.99
N ASN A 96 -21.36 -5.40 -11.38
CA ASN A 96 -19.98 -4.91 -11.34
C ASN A 96 -19.84 -3.46 -10.84
N LYS A 97 -20.66 -3.08 -9.84
CA LYS A 97 -20.68 -1.72 -9.25
C LYS A 97 -19.72 -1.57 -8.06
N LEU A 98 -18.96 -2.61 -7.73
CA LEU A 98 -17.94 -2.59 -6.68
C LEU A 98 -16.54 -2.57 -7.28
N GLY A 99 -15.82 -1.47 -7.08
CA GLY A 99 -14.39 -1.46 -7.32
C GLY A 99 -13.65 -2.44 -6.41
N ALA A 100 -12.46 -2.89 -6.82
CA ALA A 100 -11.72 -3.94 -6.12
C ALA A 100 -11.46 -3.64 -4.62
N LEU A 101 -11.09 -2.39 -4.28
CA LEU A 101 -10.91 -2.00 -2.88
C LEU A 101 -12.22 -2.08 -2.07
N ALA A 102 -13.35 -1.75 -2.70
CA ALA A 102 -14.65 -1.83 -2.05
C ALA A 102 -15.07 -3.29 -1.85
N LEU A 103 -14.77 -4.17 -2.81
CA LEU A 103 -14.98 -5.60 -2.67
C LEU A 103 -14.16 -6.20 -1.52
N LEU A 104 -12.83 -6.03 -1.56
CA LEU A 104 -11.90 -6.64 -0.60
C LEU A 104 -12.20 -6.21 0.84
N ARG A 105 -12.45 -4.92 1.09
CA ARG A 105 -12.73 -4.41 2.44
C ARG A 105 -14.09 -4.85 3.00
N ASN A 106 -15.00 -5.31 2.15
CA ASN A 106 -16.37 -5.66 2.52
C ASN A 106 -16.64 -7.17 2.48
N LEU A 107 -15.65 -8.03 2.24
CA LEU A 107 -15.84 -9.48 2.22
C LEU A 107 -16.49 -9.99 3.53
N ARG A 108 -16.02 -9.50 4.69
CA ARG A 108 -16.65 -9.82 5.99
C ARG A 108 -18.11 -9.37 6.06
N ASN A 109 -18.44 -8.20 5.52
CA ASN A 109 -19.81 -7.69 5.53
C ASN A 109 -20.73 -8.53 4.63
N MET A 110 -20.22 -9.02 3.50
CA MET A 110 -20.94 -9.91 2.60
C MET A 110 -21.15 -11.29 3.23
N GLN A 111 -20.14 -11.82 3.93
CA GLN A 111 -20.26 -13.05 4.70
C GLN A 111 -21.36 -12.92 5.76
N GLN A 112 -21.31 -11.85 6.58
CA GLN A 112 -22.29 -11.62 7.64
C GLN A 112 -23.71 -11.42 7.12
N ALA A 113 -23.85 -10.86 5.91
CA ALA A 113 -25.13 -10.72 5.23
C ALA A 113 -25.62 -12.03 4.57
N GLY A 114 -24.82 -13.11 4.55
CA GLY A 114 -25.22 -14.38 3.94
C GLY A 114 -25.31 -14.33 2.41
N VAL A 115 -24.49 -13.49 1.77
CA VAL A 115 -24.35 -13.41 0.30
C VAL A 115 -23.84 -14.73 -0.24
N ASN A 116 -24.41 -15.18 -1.37
CA ASN A 116 -23.99 -16.42 -1.99
C ASN A 116 -22.50 -16.38 -2.40
N GLU A 117 -21.71 -17.33 -1.90
CA GLU A 117 -20.26 -17.40 -2.16
C GLU A 117 -19.92 -17.47 -3.65
N SER A 118 -20.74 -18.16 -4.45
CA SER A 118 -20.52 -18.23 -5.91
C SER A 118 -20.52 -16.85 -6.58
N VAL A 119 -21.35 -15.92 -6.10
CA VAL A 119 -21.41 -14.54 -6.60
C VAL A 119 -20.17 -13.76 -6.18
N ILE A 120 -19.72 -13.94 -4.93
CA ILE A 120 -18.50 -13.31 -4.41
C ILE A 120 -17.27 -13.79 -5.16
N PHE A 121 -17.14 -15.10 -5.37
CA PHE A 121 -15.98 -15.69 -6.04
C PHE A 121 -15.93 -15.35 -7.52
N THR A 122 -17.10 -15.25 -8.17
CA THR A 122 -17.19 -14.73 -9.55
C THR A 122 -16.69 -13.29 -9.60
N ALA A 123 -17.14 -12.43 -8.68
CA ALA A 123 -16.67 -11.05 -8.62
C ALA A 123 -15.15 -10.96 -8.35
N LEU A 124 -14.62 -11.71 -7.36
CA LEU A 124 -13.18 -11.80 -7.10
C LEU A 124 -12.39 -12.31 -8.31
N GLY A 125 -12.98 -13.18 -9.14
CA GLY A 125 -12.37 -13.66 -10.36
C GLY A 125 -12.25 -12.61 -11.47
N GLN A 126 -13.11 -11.59 -11.44
CA GLN A 126 -13.30 -10.57 -12.48
C GLN A 126 -12.86 -9.15 -12.06
N ILE A 127 -12.49 -8.94 -10.78
CA ILE A 127 -12.11 -7.61 -10.32
C ILE A 127 -10.92 -7.05 -11.10
N ASN A 128 -11.03 -5.78 -11.50
CA ASN A 128 -9.88 -5.03 -12.01
C ASN A 128 -8.94 -4.71 -10.84
N VAL A 129 -7.74 -5.28 -10.89
CA VAL A 129 -6.74 -5.25 -9.84
C VAL A 129 -5.46 -4.51 -10.21
N GLU A 130 -5.42 -3.82 -11.35
CA GLU A 130 -4.22 -3.13 -11.86
C GLU A 130 -3.59 -2.13 -10.88
N ARG A 131 -4.33 -1.70 -9.85
CA ARG A 131 -3.88 -0.74 -8.83
C ARG A 131 -4.18 -1.21 -7.41
N VAL A 132 -4.30 -2.52 -7.22
CA VAL A 132 -4.60 -3.11 -5.90
C VAL A 132 -3.36 -3.77 -5.34
N LEU A 133 -2.91 -3.18 -4.25
CA LEU A 133 -1.71 -3.57 -3.55
C LEU A 133 -1.86 -4.93 -2.84
N PRO A 134 -0.83 -5.80 -2.84
CA PRO A 134 -0.90 -7.13 -2.21
C PRO A 134 -1.32 -7.13 -0.73
N PHE A 135 -0.91 -6.13 0.05
CA PHE A 135 -1.33 -6.04 1.46
C PHE A 135 -2.85 -5.86 1.63
N ARG A 136 -3.56 -5.33 0.63
CA ARG A 136 -5.03 -5.22 0.68
C ARG A 136 -5.67 -6.61 0.70
N PHE A 137 -5.03 -7.58 0.06
CA PHE A 137 -5.43 -8.99 0.11
C PHE A 137 -5.06 -9.64 1.45
N ILE A 138 -3.95 -9.25 2.07
CA ILE A 138 -3.60 -9.69 3.45
C ILE A 138 -4.68 -9.26 4.45
N SER A 139 -5.10 -7.98 4.40
CA SER A 139 -6.20 -7.47 5.25
C SER A 139 -7.52 -8.19 4.93
N ALA A 140 -7.84 -8.40 3.65
CA ALA A 140 -9.03 -9.12 3.24
C ALA A 140 -9.06 -10.57 3.77
N ALA A 141 -7.96 -11.31 3.64
CA ALA A 141 -7.82 -12.68 4.14
C ALA A 141 -7.91 -12.76 5.67
N ARG A 142 -7.38 -11.74 6.39
CA ARG A 142 -7.55 -11.64 7.85
C ARG A 142 -9.02 -11.56 8.26
N TYR A 143 -9.85 -10.87 7.47
CA TYR A 143 -11.26 -10.68 7.76
C TYR A 143 -12.16 -11.80 7.21
N ALA A 144 -11.71 -12.55 6.22
CA ALA A 144 -12.42 -13.67 5.59
C ALA A 144 -11.47 -14.86 5.31
N PRO A 145 -10.91 -15.50 6.34
CA PRO A 145 -9.87 -16.54 6.19
C PRO A 145 -10.39 -17.79 5.45
N GLN A 146 -11.68 -18.10 5.56
CA GLN A 146 -12.28 -19.23 4.84
C GLN A 146 -12.27 -19.05 3.32
N TRP A 147 -12.09 -17.82 2.83
CA TRP A 147 -12.02 -17.51 1.39
C TRP A 147 -10.60 -17.21 0.93
N GLU A 148 -9.60 -17.47 1.77
CA GLU A 148 -8.19 -17.22 1.49
C GLU A 148 -7.73 -17.78 0.12
N PRO A 149 -8.09 -19.01 -0.31
CA PRO A 149 -7.69 -19.51 -1.63
C PRO A 149 -8.18 -18.64 -2.80
N ASN A 150 -9.42 -18.13 -2.72
CA ASN A 150 -10.02 -17.27 -3.75
C ASN A 150 -9.39 -15.86 -3.73
N ILE A 151 -9.11 -15.34 -2.53
CA ILE A 151 -8.44 -14.04 -2.34
C ILE A 151 -7.01 -14.11 -2.88
N GLU A 152 -6.29 -15.20 -2.61
CA GLU A 152 -4.92 -15.42 -3.10
C GLU A 152 -4.90 -15.53 -4.63
N THR A 153 -5.85 -16.26 -5.21
CA THR A 153 -6.00 -16.37 -6.67
C THR A 153 -6.20 -14.99 -7.30
N ALA A 154 -7.05 -14.15 -6.70
CA ALA A 154 -7.26 -12.78 -7.18
C ALA A 154 -5.98 -11.95 -7.06
N MET A 155 -5.25 -12.06 -5.94
CA MET A 155 -3.99 -11.36 -5.70
C MET A 155 -2.89 -11.75 -6.71
N LEU A 156 -2.72 -13.05 -7.00
CA LEU A 156 -1.71 -13.52 -7.93
C LEU A 156 -2.01 -13.09 -9.37
N LYS A 157 -3.29 -12.93 -9.75
CA LYS A 157 -3.67 -12.33 -11.03
C LYS A 157 -3.18 -10.88 -11.16
N CYS A 158 -3.18 -10.10 -10.08
CA CYS A 158 -2.65 -8.72 -10.10
C CYS A 158 -1.16 -8.69 -10.45
N LEU A 159 -0.42 -9.67 -9.93
CA LEU A 159 1.04 -9.67 -9.92
C LEU A 159 1.63 -10.17 -11.25
N ASN A 160 0.83 -10.83 -12.09
CA ASN A 160 1.29 -11.50 -13.31
C ASN A 160 1.39 -10.58 -14.55
N ILE A 161 1.11 -9.27 -14.39
CA ILE A 161 1.02 -8.32 -15.51
C ILE A 161 2.31 -7.49 -15.70
N GLN A 162 3.28 -7.58 -14.77
CA GLN A 162 4.46 -6.72 -14.81
C GLN A 162 5.68 -7.37 -15.48
N ASP A 163 6.44 -6.55 -16.22
CA ASP A 163 7.76 -6.93 -16.71
C ASP A 163 8.70 -7.29 -15.56
N LYS A 164 9.49 -8.34 -15.79
CA LYS A 164 10.42 -8.85 -14.78
C LYS A 164 11.53 -7.83 -14.49
N LEU A 165 11.80 -7.60 -13.22
CA LEU A 165 13.00 -6.90 -12.76
C LEU A 165 14.20 -7.86 -12.88
N ARG A 166 15.07 -7.59 -13.86
CA ARG A 166 16.17 -8.47 -14.27
C ARG A 166 17.24 -8.64 -13.21
N GLY A 167 18.01 -9.71 -13.25
CA GLY A 167 19.14 -9.93 -12.35
C GLY A 167 18.73 -10.41 -10.94
N HIS A 168 19.71 -10.44 -10.05
CA HIS A 168 19.59 -10.97 -8.69
C HIS A 168 19.28 -9.86 -7.69
N THR A 169 18.09 -9.97 -7.08
CA THR A 169 17.67 -9.13 -5.95
C THR A 169 17.88 -9.88 -4.63
N VAL A 170 18.44 -9.22 -3.63
CA VAL A 170 18.29 -9.63 -2.22
C VAL A 170 17.33 -8.66 -1.54
N LEU A 171 16.32 -9.20 -0.86
CA LEU A 171 15.42 -8.45 0.02
C LEU A 171 15.78 -8.73 1.48
N LEU A 172 16.15 -7.69 2.22
CA LEU A 172 16.24 -7.68 3.68
C LEU A 172 14.95 -7.06 4.24
N LEU A 173 14.11 -7.89 4.86
CA LEU A 173 12.85 -7.46 5.46
C LEU A 173 12.97 -7.43 6.98
N ASP A 174 12.78 -6.24 7.54
CA ASP A 174 12.74 -6.03 8.98
C ASP A 174 11.51 -6.72 9.59
N VAL A 175 11.73 -7.56 10.59
CA VAL A 175 10.68 -8.19 11.40
C VAL A 175 10.86 -7.88 12.89
N SER A 176 11.51 -6.77 13.21
CA SER A 176 11.68 -6.26 14.57
C SER A 176 10.34 -5.88 15.21
N GLY A 177 10.34 -5.68 16.53
CA GLY A 177 9.11 -5.38 17.28
C GLY A 177 8.41 -4.10 16.81
N SER A 178 9.17 -3.10 16.33
CA SER A 178 8.62 -1.83 15.85
C SER A 178 7.80 -1.99 14.57
N MET A 179 8.10 -3.00 13.74
CA MET A 179 7.36 -3.36 12.53
C MET A 179 5.94 -3.87 12.79
N THR A 180 5.61 -4.24 14.03
CA THR A 180 4.23 -4.61 14.41
C THR A 180 3.30 -3.41 14.57
N SER A 181 3.85 -2.18 14.58
CA SER A 181 3.09 -0.95 14.67
C SER A 181 2.28 -0.67 13.41
N CYS A 182 1.14 0.01 13.53
CA CYS A 182 0.37 0.47 12.38
C CYS A 182 1.16 1.46 11.51
N VAL A 183 0.93 1.42 10.19
CA VAL A 183 1.53 2.38 9.23
C VAL A 183 1.01 3.81 9.41
N SER A 184 -0.19 3.97 9.99
CA SER A 184 -0.77 5.26 10.38
C SER A 184 -1.85 5.07 11.45
N GLU A 185 -2.21 6.12 12.17
CA GLU A 185 -3.24 6.11 13.22
C GLU A 185 -4.62 5.63 12.73
N LYS A 186 -4.91 5.80 11.44
CA LYS A 186 -6.21 5.45 10.83
C LYS A 186 -6.22 4.08 10.15
N SER A 187 -5.13 3.32 10.26
CA SER A 187 -4.92 2.07 9.53
C SER A 187 -4.89 0.86 10.47
N ASP A 188 -5.53 -0.22 10.05
CA ASP A 188 -5.45 -1.57 10.64
C ASP A 188 -4.26 -2.39 10.10
N ILE A 189 -3.50 -1.80 9.18
CA ILE A 189 -2.34 -2.41 8.52
C ILE A 189 -1.08 -2.07 9.30
N THR A 190 -0.32 -3.11 9.65
CA THR A 190 0.98 -2.97 10.29
C THR A 190 2.09 -2.69 9.27
N ARG A 191 3.21 -2.15 9.71
CA ARG A 191 4.42 -1.97 8.87
C ARG A 191 4.91 -3.31 8.32
N LEU A 192 4.78 -4.38 9.11
CA LEU A 192 5.09 -5.74 8.71
C LEU A 192 4.14 -6.24 7.60
N ASP A 193 2.84 -5.97 7.68
CA ASP A 193 1.89 -6.33 6.61
C ASP A 193 2.25 -5.63 5.29
N ALA A 194 2.64 -4.35 5.38
CA ALA A 194 3.09 -3.56 4.24
C ALA A 194 4.37 -4.17 3.62
N GLY A 195 5.37 -4.49 4.44
CA GLY A 195 6.60 -5.14 4.00
C GLY A 195 6.36 -6.54 3.42
N CYS A 196 5.45 -7.33 4.00
CA CYS A 196 5.02 -8.62 3.44
C CYS A 196 4.38 -8.44 2.06
N GLY A 197 3.53 -7.42 1.90
CA GLY A 197 2.91 -7.10 0.60
C GLY A 197 3.95 -6.81 -0.49
N VAL A 198 4.98 -6.02 -0.16
CA VAL A 198 6.09 -5.74 -1.10
C VAL A 198 6.94 -7.00 -1.35
N ALA A 199 7.19 -7.83 -0.33
CA ALA A 199 7.91 -9.09 -0.49
C ALA A 199 7.19 -10.07 -1.42
N MET A 200 5.86 -10.15 -1.31
CA MET A 200 5.01 -10.95 -2.20
C MET A 200 5.03 -10.42 -3.64
N LEU A 201 4.99 -9.09 -3.82
CA LEU A 201 5.18 -8.47 -5.13
C LEU A 201 6.56 -8.81 -5.73
N LEU A 202 7.64 -8.58 -4.98
CA LEU A 202 9.02 -8.84 -5.41
C LEU A 202 9.25 -10.31 -5.78
N ARG A 203 8.61 -11.25 -5.08
CA ARG A 203 8.65 -12.69 -5.42
C ARG A 203 8.09 -12.97 -6.82
N GLU A 204 7.11 -12.20 -7.26
CA GLU A 204 6.46 -12.38 -8.56
C GLU A 204 7.11 -11.57 -9.68
N VAL A 205 7.69 -10.40 -9.38
CA VAL A 205 8.24 -9.49 -10.41
C VAL A 205 9.74 -9.60 -10.59
N CYS A 206 10.52 -10.08 -9.61
CA CYS A 206 11.94 -10.29 -9.82
C CYS A 206 12.20 -11.54 -10.68
N GLU A 207 13.26 -11.49 -11.49
CA GLU A 207 13.81 -12.68 -12.18
C GLU A 207 14.37 -13.68 -11.17
N ARG A 208 15.19 -13.18 -10.24
CA ARG A 208 15.70 -13.94 -9.10
C ARG A 208 15.64 -13.09 -7.83
N VAL A 209 15.04 -13.62 -6.77
CA VAL A 209 15.03 -12.96 -5.45
C VAL A 209 15.30 -13.92 -4.30
N ASP A 210 16.26 -13.56 -3.46
CA ASP A 210 16.48 -14.16 -2.14
C ASP A 210 15.89 -13.24 -1.07
N ILE A 211 14.99 -13.77 -0.24
CA ILE A 211 14.34 -13.00 0.82
C ILE A 211 14.92 -13.45 2.15
N PHE A 212 15.38 -12.48 2.92
CA PHE A 212 15.86 -12.67 4.27
C PHE A 212 15.05 -11.79 5.21
N THR A 213 14.75 -12.29 6.41
CA THR A 213 14.26 -11.47 7.50
C THR A 213 15.37 -11.17 8.49
N PHE A 214 15.28 -10.02 9.14
CA PHE A 214 16.20 -9.67 10.21
C PHE A 214 15.47 -9.10 11.44
N SER A 215 15.97 -9.52 12.61
CA SER A 215 15.62 -9.05 13.95
C SER A 215 16.85 -9.38 14.81
N MET A 216 16.78 -10.28 15.78
CA MET A 216 17.98 -10.75 16.49
C MET A 216 18.79 -11.77 15.67
N LYS A 217 18.28 -12.26 14.55
CA LYS A 217 18.96 -13.21 13.65
C LYS A 217 18.78 -12.83 12.18
N LEU A 218 19.66 -13.32 11.31
CA LEU A 218 19.45 -13.28 9.86
C LEU A 218 18.91 -14.61 9.34
N VAL A 219 17.65 -14.64 8.91
CA VAL A 219 16.96 -15.86 8.49
C VAL A 219 16.63 -15.80 7.01
N GLN A 220 17.08 -16.77 6.21
CA GLN A 220 16.62 -16.91 4.82
C GLN A 220 15.20 -17.49 4.82
N VAL A 221 14.29 -16.80 4.16
CA VAL A 221 12.90 -17.26 4.02
C VAL A 221 12.81 -18.27 2.87
N PRO A 222 12.16 -19.43 3.06
CA PRO A 222 11.93 -20.38 1.98
C PRO A 222 11.21 -19.71 0.79
N ALA A 223 11.49 -20.18 -0.43
CA ALA A 223 10.93 -19.64 -1.68
C ALA A 223 9.43 -19.96 -1.87
N ARG A 224 8.60 -19.57 -0.90
CA ARG A 224 7.14 -19.61 -0.96
C ARG A 224 6.62 -18.43 -1.79
N ARG A 225 5.34 -18.48 -2.13
CA ARG A 225 4.58 -17.43 -2.84
C ARG A 225 3.33 -17.09 -2.04
N GLY A 226 2.67 -15.98 -2.38
CA GLY A 226 1.38 -15.61 -1.81
C GLY A 226 1.35 -15.58 -0.27
N PHE A 227 0.25 -16.02 0.34
CA PHE A 227 0.08 -15.99 1.79
C PHE A 227 1.04 -16.92 2.53
N ALA A 228 1.44 -18.04 1.91
CA ALA A 228 2.46 -18.92 2.47
C ALA A 228 3.82 -18.21 2.62
N LEU A 229 4.15 -17.25 1.75
CA LEU A 229 5.34 -16.40 1.91
C LEU A 229 5.18 -15.43 3.07
N ARG A 230 4.01 -14.78 3.20
CA ARG A 230 3.70 -13.91 4.34
C ARG A 230 3.87 -14.66 5.65
N ASP A 231 3.32 -15.86 5.76
CA ASP A 231 3.40 -16.64 6.99
C ASP A 231 4.82 -17.08 7.31
N ALA A 232 5.59 -17.49 6.30
CA ALA A 232 7.01 -17.83 6.45
C ALA A 232 7.85 -16.62 6.92
N ILE A 233 7.52 -15.40 6.46
CA ILE A 233 8.15 -14.16 6.93
C ILE A 233 7.78 -13.91 8.39
N VAL A 234 6.50 -13.86 8.71
CA VAL A 234 5.99 -13.48 10.04
C VAL A 234 6.49 -14.43 11.12
N THR A 235 6.58 -15.73 10.81
CA THR A 235 6.99 -16.79 11.74
C THR A 235 8.49 -17.11 11.68
N SER A 236 9.27 -16.39 10.86
CA SER A 236 10.69 -16.70 10.63
C SER A 236 11.55 -16.62 11.90
N GLN A 237 11.21 -15.71 12.83
CA GLN A 237 11.93 -15.49 14.08
C GLN A 237 11.11 -14.62 15.06
N VAL A 238 11.60 -14.48 16.29
CA VAL A 238 11.01 -13.58 17.30
C VAL A 238 11.26 -12.12 16.92
N HIS A 239 10.22 -11.29 17.04
CA HIS A 239 10.27 -9.86 16.71
C HIS A 239 10.83 -9.07 17.90
N SER A 240 12.02 -8.50 17.77
CA SER A 240 12.71 -7.81 18.88
C SER A 240 13.52 -6.62 18.36
N GLY A 241 14.86 -6.62 18.47
CA GLY A 241 15.71 -5.51 18.07
C GLY A 241 15.94 -5.40 16.56
N THR A 242 16.59 -4.30 16.16
CA THR A 242 16.80 -3.94 14.74
C THR A 242 18.30 -3.75 14.39
N PRO A 243 19.12 -4.82 14.35
CA PRO A 243 20.53 -4.81 13.90
C PRO A 243 20.68 -4.60 12.38
N LEU A 244 20.15 -3.51 11.84
CA LEU A 244 20.08 -3.30 10.40
C LEU A 244 21.47 -3.24 9.76
N GLY A 245 22.44 -2.58 10.38
CA GLY A 245 23.80 -2.50 9.84
C GLY A 245 24.46 -3.88 9.76
N LEU A 246 24.30 -4.69 10.80
CA LEU A 246 24.76 -6.07 10.84
C LEU A 246 24.06 -6.94 9.79
N ALA A 247 22.74 -6.77 9.58
CA ALA A 247 22.00 -7.48 8.55
C ALA A 247 22.55 -7.19 7.15
N VAL A 248 22.79 -5.92 6.82
CA VAL A 248 23.38 -5.51 5.54
C VAL A 248 24.76 -6.13 5.35
N LYS A 249 25.65 -6.03 6.35
CA LYS A 249 27.02 -6.61 6.27
C LYS A 249 26.98 -8.12 6.04
N SER A 250 26.07 -8.81 6.72
CA SER A 250 25.98 -10.27 6.70
C SER A 250 25.54 -10.83 5.34
N ILE A 251 24.88 -10.04 4.49
CA ILE A 251 24.62 -10.45 3.10
C ILE A 251 25.92 -10.70 2.34
N TYR A 252 26.92 -9.85 2.55
CA TYR A 252 28.18 -9.89 1.81
C TYR A 252 29.29 -10.70 2.49
N ALA A 253 29.23 -10.82 3.82
CA ALA A 253 30.24 -11.52 4.62
C ALA A 253 30.34 -13.01 4.25
N PRO A 254 31.54 -13.63 4.38
CA PRO A 254 31.72 -15.07 4.16
C PRO A 254 30.84 -15.90 5.08
N GLN A 255 30.40 -17.09 4.63
CA GLN A 255 29.59 -18.00 5.45
C GLN A 255 30.31 -18.52 6.71
N THR A 256 31.63 -18.40 6.77
CA THR A 256 32.44 -18.72 7.94
C THR A 256 32.41 -17.62 9.01
N GLU A 257 31.96 -16.41 8.66
CA GLU A 257 31.87 -15.29 9.59
C GLU A 257 30.52 -15.31 10.30
N ARG A 258 30.55 -15.34 11.63
CA ARG A 258 29.36 -15.29 12.48
C ARG A 258 29.53 -14.23 13.56
N THR A 259 28.54 -13.36 13.67
CA THR A 259 28.43 -12.43 14.78
C THR A 259 27.40 -12.96 15.77
N GLU A 260 27.83 -13.18 17.01
CA GLU A 260 26.99 -13.72 18.09
C GLU A 260 26.61 -12.67 19.15
N HIS A 261 27.28 -11.51 19.14
CA HIS A 261 27.04 -10.44 20.09
C HIS A 261 27.09 -9.09 19.39
N LEU A 262 26.15 -8.20 19.72
CA LEU A 262 26.11 -6.82 19.25
C LEU A 262 25.84 -5.86 20.41
N ARG A 263 26.47 -4.68 20.37
CA ARG A 263 26.24 -3.62 21.35
C ARG A 263 25.08 -2.72 20.94
N PHE A 264 24.05 -2.64 21.78
CA PHE A 264 22.87 -1.79 21.61
C PHE A 264 23.01 -0.48 22.39
N GLY A 265 23.95 0.38 21.96
CA GLY A 265 24.17 1.69 22.59
C GLY A 265 24.32 1.63 24.12
N PRO A 266 23.50 2.38 24.89
CA PRO A 266 23.57 2.39 26.36
C PRO A 266 23.01 1.11 27.01
N TRP A 267 22.30 0.28 26.26
CA TRP A 267 21.67 -0.94 26.77
C TRP A 267 22.63 -2.13 26.88
N GLY A 268 23.89 -1.97 26.45
CA GLY A 268 24.92 -3.00 26.55
C GLY A 268 24.91 -4.01 25.41
N PHE A 269 25.60 -5.13 25.60
CA PHE A 269 25.62 -6.21 24.62
C PHE A 269 24.35 -7.07 24.69
N ARG A 270 23.96 -7.63 23.55
CA ARG A 270 22.89 -8.62 23.40
C ARG A 270 23.39 -9.74 22.48
N GLU A 271 22.88 -10.94 22.71
CA GLU A 271 23.07 -12.07 21.80
C GLU A 271 22.34 -11.81 20.48
N VAL A 272 23.02 -12.11 19.39
CA VAL A 272 22.48 -12.08 18.02
C VAL A 272 22.95 -13.33 17.28
N ASP A 273 22.38 -13.66 16.13
CA ASP A 273 22.84 -14.78 15.31
C ASP A 273 22.86 -14.38 13.83
N TYR A 274 23.99 -13.81 13.42
CA TYR A 274 24.21 -13.33 12.06
C TYR A 274 25.36 -14.08 11.43
N CYS A 275 25.02 -15.06 10.60
CA CYS A 275 25.95 -15.78 9.76
C CYS A 275 26.01 -15.14 8.37
N GLY A 276 27.22 -14.93 7.86
CA GLY A 276 27.44 -14.39 6.53
C GLY A 276 26.80 -15.24 5.43
N ARG A 277 26.39 -14.63 4.32
CA ARG A 277 25.71 -15.31 3.21
C ARG A 277 26.58 -15.42 1.95
N ASN A 278 27.65 -14.64 1.88
CA ASN A 278 28.55 -14.52 0.73
C ASN A 278 27.80 -14.27 -0.59
N LEU A 279 26.75 -13.44 -0.54
CA LEU A 279 25.97 -13.06 -1.71
C LEU A 279 26.53 -11.77 -2.33
N ARG A 280 26.37 -11.65 -3.65
CA ARG A 280 26.71 -10.47 -4.45
C ARG A 280 25.55 -10.19 -5.41
N PRO A 281 24.40 -9.71 -4.88
CA PRO A 281 23.26 -9.38 -5.73
C PRO A 281 23.54 -8.17 -6.60
N ASP A 282 22.83 -8.05 -7.71
CA ASP A 282 22.81 -6.84 -8.54
C ASP A 282 22.17 -5.67 -7.78
N ARG A 283 21.21 -5.99 -6.88
CA ARG A 283 20.56 -5.01 -5.99
C ARG A 283 20.23 -5.57 -4.62
N LEU A 284 20.35 -4.71 -3.62
CA LEU A 284 19.88 -4.94 -2.26
C LEU A 284 18.69 -4.01 -1.97
N ILE A 285 17.55 -4.58 -1.60
CA ILE A 285 16.38 -3.84 -1.12
C ILE A 285 16.24 -4.10 0.37
N VAL A 286 16.17 -3.04 1.16
CA VAL A 286 15.91 -3.11 2.60
C VAL A 286 14.53 -2.52 2.86
N ILE A 287 13.68 -3.23 3.60
CA ILE A 287 12.38 -2.74 4.06
C ILE A 287 12.41 -2.68 5.58
N THR A 288 12.23 -1.47 6.14
CA THR A 288 12.33 -1.22 7.59
C THR A 288 11.53 0.03 7.95
N ASP A 289 11.37 0.30 9.25
CA ASP A 289 10.95 1.60 9.77
C ASP A 289 12.12 2.50 10.19
N GLU A 290 13.34 2.09 9.83
CA GLU A 290 14.61 2.81 9.99
C GLU A 290 15.04 3.05 11.45
N GLN A 291 14.44 2.33 12.40
CA GLN A 291 14.84 2.36 13.81
C GLN A 291 16.03 1.45 14.09
N SER A 292 17.16 1.69 13.41
CA SER A 292 18.36 0.85 13.55
C SER A 292 19.01 0.94 14.94
N ALA A 293 19.49 -0.20 15.43
CA ALA A 293 20.25 -0.32 16.68
C ALA A 293 21.77 -0.10 16.49
N ASP A 294 22.26 -0.14 15.25
CA ASP A 294 23.67 -0.01 14.89
C ASP A 294 23.86 0.85 13.63
N GLY A 295 25.13 1.17 13.34
CA GLY A 295 25.49 1.97 12.17
C GLY A 295 25.30 1.19 10.87
N VAL A 296 24.47 1.71 9.98
CA VAL A 296 24.20 1.11 8.66
C VAL A 296 25.34 1.47 7.71
N PRO A 297 26.02 0.48 7.10
CA PRO A 297 27.08 0.77 6.12
C PRO A 297 26.47 1.24 4.79
N ASP A 298 27.34 1.74 3.92
CA ASP A 298 27.00 1.99 2.52
C ASP A 298 26.60 0.68 1.82
N PRO A 299 25.69 0.71 0.85
CA PRO A 299 25.34 -0.48 0.09
C PRO A 299 26.50 -0.89 -0.83
N VAL A 300 26.66 -2.19 -1.05
CA VAL A 300 27.57 -2.69 -2.09
C VAL A 300 26.78 -2.72 -3.40
N GLY A 301 27.07 -1.80 -4.32
CA GLY A 301 26.33 -1.67 -5.58
C GLY A 301 25.01 -0.92 -5.39
N ARG A 302 23.93 -1.39 -6.03
CA ARG A 302 22.61 -0.73 -5.96
C ARG A 302 21.91 -1.08 -4.65
N GLY A 303 21.71 -0.08 -3.78
CA GLY A 303 21.02 -0.23 -2.51
C GLY A 303 19.78 0.66 -2.42
N TYR A 304 18.64 0.05 -2.08
CA TYR A 304 17.37 0.72 -1.88
C TYR A 304 16.93 0.59 -0.43
N MET A 305 16.69 1.71 0.25
CA MET A 305 16.12 1.76 1.60
C MET A 305 14.66 2.17 1.49
N VAL A 306 13.75 1.26 1.81
CA VAL A 306 12.30 1.46 1.75
C VAL A 306 11.77 1.66 3.16
N ASN A 307 11.40 2.91 3.46
CA ASN A 307 10.81 3.29 4.74
C ASN A 307 9.30 3.03 4.71
N VAL A 308 8.84 2.11 5.55
CA VAL A 308 7.40 1.81 5.68
C VAL A 308 6.73 2.60 6.81
N ALA A 309 7.50 3.39 7.55
CA ALA A 309 7.00 4.32 8.56
C ALA A 309 6.94 5.75 8.03
N SER A 310 6.04 6.56 8.60
CA SER A 310 5.98 8.00 8.33
C SER A 310 6.96 8.81 9.20
N ALA A 311 8.07 8.20 9.64
CA ALA A 311 9.00 8.81 10.57
C ALA A 311 9.93 9.79 9.85
N LYS A 312 10.18 10.96 10.46
CA LYS A 312 10.94 12.07 9.85
C LYS A 312 12.45 11.83 9.75
N ASN A 313 13.00 10.99 10.63
CA ASN A 313 14.44 10.74 10.71
C ASN A 313 14.71 9.28 10.32
N GLY A 314 15.68 9.09 9.44
CA GLY A 314 16.06 7.81 8.87
C GLY A 314 17.58 7.54 8.89
N VAL A 315 17.95 6.30 8.61
CA VAL A 315 19.35 5.82 8.51
C VAL A 315 19.79 5.58 7.05
N GLY A 316 18.87 5.69 6.10
CA GLY A 316 19.11 5.51 4.66
C GLY A 316 19.58 6.74 3.88
N TYR A 317 20.21 7.73 4.53
CA TYR A 317 20.72 8.92 3.82
C TYR A 317 22.14 8.69 3.31
N GLY A 318 22.45 9.20 2.12
CA GLY A 318 23.79 9.11 1.51
C GLY A 318 23.78 8.24 0.24
N PRO A 319 24.64 7.20 0.14
CA PRO A 319 24.75 6.37 -1.07
C PRO A 319 23.59 5.39 -1.28
N TRP A 320 22.65 5.32 -0.33
CA TRP A 320 21.39 4.61 -0.48
C TRP A 320 20.38 5.41 -1.30
N ILE A 321 19.61 4.72 -2.15
CA ILE A 321 18.42 5.29 -2.79
C ILE A 321 17.27 5.13 -1.81
N HIS A 322 16.76 6.24 -1.30
CA HIS A 322 15.71 6.26 -0.29
C HIS A 322 14.31 6.33 -0.93
N ILE A 323 13.40 5.49 -0.45
CA ILE A 323 12.02 5.41 -0.93
C ILE A 323 11.07 5.44 0.28
N ASP A 324 10.28 6.50 0.39
CA ASP A 324 9.18 6.57 1.35
C ASP A 324 7.91 5.97 0.75
N GLY A 325 7.44 4.87 1.35
CA GLY A 325 6.21 4.20 0.93
C GLY A 325 6.34 2.68 0.86
N TRP A 326 5.22 2.06 0.54
CA TRP A 326 5.06 0.60 0.62
C TRP A 326 4.07 0.08 -0.43
N SER A 327 3.95 0.83 -1.53
CA SER A 327 3.07 0.50 -2.65
C SER A 327 3.80 -0.19 -3.80
N GLU A 328 3.07 -0.66 -4.82
CA GLU A 328 3.63 -1.19 -6.07
C GLU A 328 4.53 -0.18 -6.76
N ALA A 329 4.30 1.11 -6.52
CA ALA A 329 5.14 2.20 -7.00
C ALA A 329 6.60 2.08 -6.54
N VAL A 330 6.90 1.34 -5.45
CA VAL A 330 8.28 1.05 -5.05
C VAL A 330 9.00 0.27 -6.16
N VAL A 331 8.37 -0.75 -6.73
CA VAL A 331 8.97 -1.57 -7.79
C VAL A 331 9.03 -0.78 -9.09
N ASP A 332 7.97 -0.05 -9.44
CA ASP A 332 7.95 0.76 -10.65
C ASP A 332 9.02 1.87 -10.60
N TYR A 333 9.22 2.49 -9.43
CA TYR A 333 10.28 3.48 -9.21
C TYR A 333 11.67 2.86 -9.36
N ILE A 334 11.91 1.69 -8.76
CA ILE A 334 13.18 0.97 -8.90
C ILE A 334 13.45 0.65 -10.38
N ARG A 335 12.44 0.13 -11.10
CA ARG A 335 12.55 -0.19 -12.53
C ARG A 335 12.92 1.04 -13.35
N ALA A 336 12.14 2.12 -13.21
CA ALA A 336 12.38 3.36 -13.95
C ALA A 336 13.77 3.95 -13.68
N LEU A 337 14.21 3.93 -12.42
CA LEU A 337 15.52 4.44 -12.05
C LEU A 337 16.66 3.56 -12.62
N GLU A 338 16.50 2.24 -12.61
CA GLU A 338 17.52 1.35 -13.18
C GLU A 338 17.60 1.43 -14.69
N ASP A 339 16.49 1.69 -15.39
CA ASP A 339 16.45 1.91 -16.83
C ASP A 339 17.11 3.24 -17.22
N GLU A 340 17.01 4.29 -16.39
CA GLU A 340 17.71 5.57 -16.61
C GLU A 340 19.23 5.49 -16.34
N LEU A 341 19.64 4.60 -15.43
CA LEU A 341 21.04 4.43 -15.01
C LEU A 341 21.79 3.34 -15.80
N GLY A 342 21.10 2.59 -16.67
CA GLY A 342 21.64 1.48 -17.47
C GLY A 342 22.03 1.89 -18.88
#